data_AF-A0A543E0N4-F1
#
_entry.id   AF-A0A543E0N4-F1
#
_cell.length_a   1.000
_cell.length_b   1.000
_cell.length_c   1.000
_cell.angle_alpha   90.00
_cell.angle_beta   90.00
_cell.angle_gamma   90.00
#
_symmetry.space_group_name_H-M   'P 1'
#
loop_
_entity.id
_entity.type
_entity.pdbx_description
1 polymer ?
#
loop_
_entity_poly.entity_id
_entity_poly.type
_entity_poly.pdbx_seq_one_letter_code
_entity_poly.pdbx_strand_id
1 'polypeptide(L)'
;MELPRAGTITFAALAVEVLAAPPRCGPTRLVCVDGPSGSGKTTFAARLAAALGGSPVLHMDDIYPGWDGLAAAVPLLHDQVVGPLAAGRAARYRPYDWHRGEFAQPRALGTPPVLVVEGAGSGAREVAARAVLLVWIDAPRDERYRRGIARDGDTYRPHWERWARQEAAHFAEEGTAERADFRVDGASEVPHDPAREVVLAAPAPAR
;
A
#
# COMPACT_ATOMS: atom_id res chain seq x y z
N MET A 1 3.08 19.15 -4.34
CA MET A 1 2.97 18.70 -2.95
C MET A 1 4.20 19.19 -2.22
N GLU A 2 4.01 20.14 -1.32
CA GLU A 2 5.10 20.85 -0.61
C GLU A 2 5.14 20.41 0.86
N LEU A 3 5.15 19.09 1.06
CA LEU A 3 5.21 18.49 2.39
C LEU A 3 6.67 18.29 2.83
N PRO A 4 6.94 18.32 4.14
CA PRO A 4 8.27 18.06 4.66
C PRO A 4 8.75 16.66 4.24
N ARG A 5 10.05 16.50 3.98
CA ARG A 5 10.66 15.20 3.63
C ARG A 5 11.13 14.39 4.85
N ALA A 6 11.05 14.98 6.05
CA ALA A 6 11.41 14.37 7.33
C ALA A 6 10.63 15.06 8.46
N GLY A 7 10.47 14.36 9.59
CA GLY A 7 9.72 14.86 10.75
C GLY A 7 8.28 14.33 10.78
N THR A 8 7.41 14.99 11.52
CA THR A 8 6.03 14.52 11.75
C THR A 8 5.04 15.23 10.84
N ILE A 9 4.10 14.49 10.25
CA ILE A 9 2.97 15.03 9.49
C ILE A 9 1.66 14.37 9.93
N THR A 10 0.54 15.09 9.86
CA THR A 10 -0.77 14.53 10.21
C THR A 10 -1.43 13.82 9.03
N PHE A 11 -2.27 12.82 9.32
CA PHE A 11 -3.14 12.22 8.29
C PHE A 11 -4.08 13.24 7.64
N ALA A 12 -4.52 14.25 8.39
CA ALA A 12 -5.35 15.33 7.87
C ALA A 12 -4.61 16.17 6.83
N ALA A 13 -3.33 16.50 7.07
CA ALA A 13 -2.51 17.23 6.10
C ALA A 13 -2.28 16.39 4.83
N LEU A 14 -1.98 15.09 4.97
CA LEU A 14 -1.88 14.18 3.83
C LEU A 14 -3.19 14.11 3.03
N ALA A 15 -4.34 14.04 3.72
CA ALA A 15 -5.64 14.00 3.07
C ALA A 15 -5.93 15.28 2.27
N VAL A 16 -5.57 16.47 2.81
CA VAL A 16 -5.69 17.74 2.09
C VAL A 16 -4.89 17.71 0.78
N GLU A 17 -3.63 17.27 0.82
CA GLU A 17 -2.80 17.17 -0.39
C GLU A 17 -3.36 16.19 -1.42
N VAL A 18 -3.82 15.02 -0.98
CA VAL A 18 -4.46 14.03 -1.87
C VAL A 18 -5.69 14.64 -2.56
N LEU A 19 -6.56 15.32 -1.80
CA LEU A 19 -7.79 15.92 -2.34
C LEU A 19 -7.50 17.11 -3.28
N ALA A 20 -6.46 17.89 -2.98
CA ALA A 20 -6.02 19.01 -3.80
C ALA A 20 -5.35 18.57 -5.11
N ALA A 21 -4.73 17.39 -5.14
CA ALA A 21 -4.09 16.86 -6.34
C ALA A 21 -5.11 16.62 -7.46
N PRO A 22 -4.77 16.92 -8.73
CA PRO A 22 -5.60 16.52 -9.86
C PRO A 22 -5.63 14.98 -9.97
N PRO A 23 -6.79 14.36 -10.26
CA PRO A 23 -6.86 12.91 -10.41
C PRO A 23 -6.01 12.44 -11.60
N ARG A 24 -5.31 11.31 -11.42
CA ARG A 24 -4.38 10.74 -12.42
C ARG A 24 -4.80 9.35 -12.92
N CYS A 25 -5.86 8.79 -12.34
CA CYS A 25 -6.44 7.50 -12.70
C CYS A 25 -7.90 7.70 -13.16
N GLY A 26 -8.07 8.40 -14.29
CA GLY A 26 -9.39 8.87 -14.73
C GLY A 26 -9.94 9.90 -13.73
N PRO A 27 -11.20 9.77 -13.26
CA PRO A 27 -11.74 10.64 -12.22
C PRO A 27 -11.24 10.31 -10.80
N THR A 28 -10.46 9.24 -10.63
CA THR A 28 -10.00 8.74 -9.32
C THR A 28 -8.61 9.27 -8.97
N ARG A 29 -8.44 9.70 -7.71
CA ARG A 29 -7.15 9.91 -7.04
C ARG A 29 -6.68 8.60 -6.42
N LEU A 30 -5.71 7.97 -7.05
CA LEU A 30 -5.13 6.72 -6.55
C LEU A 30 -4.01 7.01 -5.55
N VAL A 31 -4.11 6.45 -4.35
CA VAL A 31 -3.05 6.47 -3.32
C VAL A 31 -2.52 5.06 -3.16
N CYS A 32 -1.20 4.89 -3.25
CA CYS A 32 -0.54 3.60 -3.04
C CYS A 32 0.26 3.63 -1.73
N VAL A 33 0.05 2.63 -0.87
CA VAL A 33 0.76 2.45 0.40
C VAL A 33 1.49 1.11 0.34
N ASP A 34 2.77 1.16 -0.03
CA ASP A 34 3.62 -0.01 -0.28
C ASP A 34 4.68 -0.18 0.82
N GLY A 35 5.32 -1.34 0.86
CA GLY A 35 6.27 -1.72 1.92
C GLY A 35 6.17 -3.20 2.30
N PRO A 36 7.16 -3.72 3.04
CA PRO A 36 7.20 -5.13 3.42
C PRO A 36 6.12 -5.50 4.47
N SER A 37 5.75 -6.76 4.53
CA SER A 37 4.79 -7.32 5.47
C SER A 37 5.23 -7.02 6.91
N GLY A 38 4.26 -6.66 7.75
CA GLY A 38 4.50 -6.23 9.14
C GLY A 38 4.94 -4.76 9.32
N SER A 39 5.11 -3.97 8.25
CA SER A 39 5.59 -2.58 8.38
C SER A 39 4.55 -1.57 8.90
N GLY A 40 3.27 -1.91 8.89
CA GLY A 40 2.19 -1.02 9.38
C GLY A 40 1.33 -0.37 8.30
N LYS A 41 1.48 -0.76 7.03
CA LYS A 41 0.68 -0.28 5.87
C LYS A 41 -0.82 -0.30 6.10
N THR A 42 -1.37 -1.44 6.54
CA THR A 42 -2.82 -1.58 6.77
C THR A 42 -3.33 -0.54 7.78
N THR A 43 -2.59 -0.30 8.87
CA THR A 43 -2.94 0.72 9.87
C THR A 43 -2.84 2.13 9.30
N PHE A 44 -1.77 2.43 8.56
CA PHE A 44 -1.61 3.73 7.89
C PHE A 44 -2.74 3.99 6.88
N ALA A 45 -3.02 3.01 6.02
CA ALA A 45 -4.04 3.10 4.98
C ALA A 45 -5.43 3.32 5.58
N ALA A 46 -5.78 2.61 6.66
CA ALA A 46 -7.04 2.80 7.37
C ALA A 46 -7.17 4.21 7.97
N ARG A 47 -6.11 4.74 8.59
CA ARG A 47 -6.11 6.09 9.18
C ARG A 47 -6.18 7.18 8.10
N LEU A 48 -5.44 7.03 7.01
CA LEU A 48 -5.50 7.94 5.87
C LEU A 48 -6.89 7.91 5.20
N ALA A 49 -7.45 6.72 4.99
CA ALA A 49 -8.80 6.55 4.44
C ALA A 49 -9.87 7.24 5.31
N ALA A 50 -9.76 7.15 6.64
CA ALA A 50 -10.63 7.86 7.57
C ALA A 50 -10.50 9.38 7.41
N ALA A 51 -9.27 9.91 7.31
CA ALA A 51 -9.02 11.33 7.05
C ALA A 51 -9.52 11.78 5.65
N LEU A 52 -9.60 10.87 4.69
CA LEU A 52 -10.17 11.05 3.36
C LEU A 52 -11.70 10.84 3.32
N GLY A 53 -12.39 10.99 4.45
CA GLY A 53 -13.84 10.89 4.53
C GLY A 53 -14.38 9.45 4.38
N GLY A 54 -13.59 8.44 4.74
CA GLY A 54 -13.99 7.03 4.64
C GLY A 54 -13.84 6.46 3.23
N SER A 55 -12.83 6.92 2.49
CA SER A 55 -12.52 6.40 1.15
C SER A 55 -12.22 4.90 1.18
N PRO A 56 -12.57 4.13 0.12
CA PRO A 56 -12.32 2.69 0.09
C PRO A 56 -10.82 2.36 0.14
N VAL A 57 -10.50 1.27 0.84
CA VAL A 57 -9.17 0.66 0.87
C VAL A 57 -9.24 -0.70 0.17
N LEU A 58 -8.41 -0.89 -0.84
CA LEU A 58 -8.17 -2.19 -1.47
C LEU A 58 -6.90 -2.81 -0.88
N HIS A 59 -7.02 -3.99 -0.30
CA HIS A 59 -5.90 -4.73 0.25
C HIS A 59 -5.32 -5.66 -0.84
N MET A 60 -4.00 -5.62 -1.06
CA MET A 60 -3.36 -6.54 -2.00
C MET A 60 -3.50 -8.00 -1.57
N ASP A 61 -3.78 -8.27 -0.29
CA ASP A 61 -4.14 -9.61 0.20
C ASP A 61 -5.38 -10.17 -0.51
N ASP A 62 -6.28 -9.34 -1.01
CA ASP A 62 -7.40 -9.78 -1.85
C ASP A 62 -6.95 -10.11 -3.30
N ILE A 63 -5.79 -9.63 -3.75
CA ILE A 63 -5.36 -9.77 -5.15
C ILE A 63 -4.34 -10.89 -5.34
N TYR A 64 -3.51 -11.19 -4.33
CA TYR A 64 -2.46 -12.22 -4.46
C TYR A 64 -3.06 -13.59 -4.79
N PRO A 65 -2.65 -14.24 -5.90
CA PRO A 65 -2.99 -15.63 -6.19
C PRO A 65 -2.15 -16.57 -5.30
N GLY A 66 -2.45 -16.57 -4.01
CA GLY A 66 -1.74 -17.36 -3.01
C GLY A 66 -0.37 -16.80 -2.62
N TRP A 67 0.36 -17.59 -1.86
CA TRP A 67 1.58 -17.16 -1.18
C TRP A 67 2.79 -16.89 -2.09
N ASP A 68 2.73 -17.34 -3.35
CA ASP A 68 3.77 -17.11 -4.35
C ASP A 68 3.31 -16.08 -5.41
N GLY A 69 2.27 -15.32 -5.06
CA GLY A 69 1.50 -14.48 -5.97
C GLY A 69 1.91 -13.01 -6.04
N LEU A 70 2.97 -12.56 -5.34
CA LEU A 70 3.30 -11.13 -5.28
C LEU A 70 3.49 -10.51 -6.66
N ALA A 71 4.37 -11.09 -7.48
CA ALA A 71 4.64 -10.59 -8.83
C ALA A 71 3.40 -10.69 -9.74
N ALA A 72 2.61 -11.75 -9.59
CA ALA A 72 1.39 -11.97 -10.38
C ALA A 72 0.25 -11.01 -10.00
N ALA A 73 0.24 -10.49 -8.77
CA ALA A 73 -0.81 -9.59 -8.30
C ALA A 73 -0.74 -8.20 -8.91
N VAL A 74 0.44 -7.74 -9.34
CA VAL A 74 0.59 -6.41 -9.95
C VAL A 74 -0.20 -6.27 -11.26
N PRO A 75 -0.04 -7.14 -12.27
CA PRO A 75 -0.85 -7.07 -13.48
C PRO A 75 -2.34 -7.34 -13.18
N LEU A 76 -2.66 -8.17 -12.18
CA LEU A 76 -4.06 -8.38 -11.77
C LEU A 76 -4.69 -7.11 -11.19
N LEU A 77 -3.97 -6.38 -10.34
CA LEU A 77 -4.41 -5.08 -9.82
C LEU A 77 -4.57 -4.07 -10.97
N HIS A 78 -3.61 -4.03 -11.89
CA HIS A 78 -3.68 -3.15 -13.04
C HIS A 78 -4.93 -3.45 -13.89
N ASP A 79 -5.11 -4.70 -14.32
CA ASP A 79 -6.15 -5.08 -15.27
C ASP A 79 -7.55 -5.00 -14.67
N GLN A 80 -7.71 -5.32 -13.38
CA GLN A 80 -9.01 -5.34 -12.72
C GLN A 80 -9.43 -3.99 -12.14
N VAL A 81 -8.46 -3.13 -11.80
CA VAL A 81 -8.72 -1.90 -11.05
C VAL A 81 -8.14 -0.66 -11.73
N VAL A 82 -6.82 -0.57 -11.88
CA VAL A 82 -6.17 0.67 -12.34
C VAL A 82 -6.53 1.00 -13.78
N GLY A 83 -6.46 0.03 -14.69
CA GLY A 83 -6.81 0.18 -16.09
C GLY A 83 -8.26 0.62 -16.31
N PRO A 84 -9.27 -0.05 -15.71
CA PRO A 84 -10.66 0.39 -15.76
C PRO A 84 -10.88 1.81 -15.22
N LEU A 85 -10.32 2.14 -14.05
CA LEU A 85 -10.47 3.48 -13.46
C LEU A 85 -9.80 4.55 -14.32
N ALA A 86 -8.60 4.27 -14.84
CA ALA A 86 -7.89 5.16 -15.77
C ALA A 86 -8.70 5.46 -17.03
N ALA A 87 -9.52 4.49 -17.49
CA ALA A 87 -10.45 4.66 -18.59
C ALA A 87 -11.80 5.28 -18.19
N GLY A 88 -11.97 5.73 -16.95
CA GLY A 88 -13.22 6.30 -16.44
C GLY A 88 -14.35 5.28 -16.25
N ARG A 89 -14.02 3.98 -16.18
CA ARG A 89 -14.99 2.88 -16.04
C ARG A 89 -14.96 2.32 -14.62
N ALA A 90 -16.10 1.75 -14.20
CA ALA A 90 -16.20 1.09 -12.90
C ALA A 90 -15.28 -0.12 -12.81
N ALA A 91 -14.47 -0.17 -11.74
CA ALA A 91 -13.60 -1.29 -11.43
C ALA A 91 -14.34 -2.41 -10.69
N ARG A 92 -13.88 -3.64 -10.91
CA ARG A 92 -14.32 -4.86 -10.22
C ARG A 92 -13.11 -5.76 -10.07
N TYR A 93 -12.92 -6.36 -8.91
CA TYR A 93 -11.80 -7.26 -8.66
C TYR A 93 -12.29 -8.61 -8.12
N ARG A 94 -11.50 -9.66 -8.28
CA ARG A 94 -11.77 -10.99 -7.74
C ARG A 94 -10.91 -11.21 -6.51
N PRO A 95 -11.48 -11.20 -5.30
CA PRO A 95 -10.72 -11.48 -4.09
C PRO A 95 -10.24 -12.92 -4.08
N TYR A 96 -9.01 -13.17 -3.63
CA TYR A 96 -8.47 -14.49 -3.40
C TYR A 96 -8.98 -15.04 -2.05
N ASP A 97 -9.57 -16.23 -2.08
CA ASP A 97 -9.97 -16.96 -0.89
C ASP A 97 -8.77 -17.78 -0.40
N TRP A 98 -8.09 -17.28 0.62
CA TRP A 98 -6.92 -17.93 1.22
C TRP A 98 -7.22 -19.28 1.87
N HIS A 99 -8.47 -19.53 2.28
CA HIS A 99 -8.87 -20.81 2.85
C HIS A 99 -9.09 -21.86 1.77
N ARG A 100 -9.70 -21.45 0.64
CA ARG A 100 -9.99 -22.35 -0.49
C ARG A 100 -8.87 -22.45 -1.51
N GLY A 101 -7.92 -21.51 -1.49
CA GLY A 101 -6.82 -21.47 -2.45
C GLY A 101 -7.26 -21.10 -3.87
N GLU A 102 -8.31 -20.30 -4.01
CA GLU A 102 -8.88 -19.93 -5.32
C GLU A 102 -9.49 -18.52 -5.32
N PHE A 103 -9.65 -17.92 -6.50
CA PHE A 103 -10.36 -16.65 -6.63
C PHE A 103 -11.87 -16.80 -6.44
N ALA A 104 -12.43 -16.03 -5.51
CA ALA A 104 -13.85 -15.96 -5.25
C ALA A 104 -14.60 -15.10 -6.31
N GLN A 105 -15.90 -14.88 -6.04
CA GLN A 105 -16.78 -14.09 -6.90
C GLN A 105 -16.33 -12.61 -7.00
N PRO A 106 -16.41 -11.98 -8.18
CA PRO A 106 -15.99 -10.60 -8.37
C PRO A 106 -16.77 -9.61 -7.47
N ARG A 107 -16.04 -8.75 -6.75
CA ARG A 107 -16.57 -7.64 -5.96
C ARG A 107 -16.50 -6.33 -6.77
N ALA A 108 -17.55 -5.51 -6.65
CA ALA A 108 -17.59 -4.21 -7.30
C ALA A 108 -16.88 -3.15 -6.46
N LEU A 109 -15.98 -2.38 -7.08
CA LEU A 109 -15.33 -1.22 -6.47
C LEU A 109 -15.93 0.10 -6.98
N GLY A 110 -16.53 0.09 -8.17
CA GLY A 110 -17.14 1.28 -8.76
C GLY A 110 -16.09 2.26 -9.30
N THR A 111 -16.38 3.55 -9.25
CA THR A 111 -15.49 4.66 -9.65
C THR A 111 -15.32 5.64 -8.49
N PRO A 112 -14.64 5.25 -7.40
CA PRO A 112 -14.53 6.12 -6.24
C PRO A 112 -13.70 7.37 -6.57
N PRO A 113 -14.00 8.55 -5.99
CA PRO A 113 -13.22 9.76 -6.23
C PRO A 113 -11.80 9.65 -5.68
N VAL A 114 -11.59 8.84 -4.64
CA VAL A 114 -10.28 8.49 -4.06
C VAL A 114 -10.27 6.99 -3.79
N LEU A 115 -9.16 6.32 -4.09
CA LEU A 115 -8.93 4.91 -3.77
C LEU A 115 -7.57 4.78 -3.10
N VAL A 116 -7.53 4.13 -1.94
CA VAL A 116 -6.28 3.72 -1.29
C VAL A 116 -6.04 2.26 -1.62
N VAL A 117 -4.86 1.92 -2.14
CA VAL A 117 -4.41 0.54 -2.33
C VAL A 117 -3.22 0.30 -1.43
N GLU A 118 -3.29 -0.76 -0.62
CA GLU A 118 -2.24 -1.07 0.35
C GLU A 118 -1.76 -2.52 0.23
N GLY A 119 -0.45 -2.71 0.38
CA GLY A 119 0.18 -4.02 0.34
C GLY A 119 1.42 -4.05 -0.54
N ALA A 120 2.24 -5.09 -0.38
CA ALA A 120 3.44 -5.28 -1.17
C ALA A 120 3.10 -5.27 -2.68
N GLY A 121 3.78 -4.43 -3.43
CA GLY A 121 3.60 -4.30 -4.88
C GLY A 121 2.44 -3.41 -5.31
N SER A 122 1.69 -2.81 -4.38
CA SER A 122 0.74 -1.74 -4.71
C SER A 122 1.41 -0.51 -5.32
N GLY A 123 2.71 -0.31 -5.08
CA GLY A 123 3.52 0.80 -5.58
C GLY A 123 4.36 0.47 -6.82
N ALA A 124 4.19 -0.71 -7.43
CA ALA A 124 4.89 -1.08 -8.66
C ALA A 124 4.71 -0.01 -9.76
N ARG A 125 5.70 0.15 -10.64
CA ARG A 125 5.79 1.26 -11.61
C ARG A 125 4.53 1.41 -12.45
N GLU A 126 3.97 0.30 -12.94
CA GLU A 126 2.77 0.31 -13.78
C GLU A 126 1.53 0.85 -13.06
N VAL A 127 1.43 0.62 -11.75
CA VAL A 127 0.36 1.14 -10.89
C VAL A 127 0.65 2.58 -10.48
N ALA A 128 1.85 2.82 -9.94
CA ALA A 128 2.28 4.11 -9.40
C ALA A 128 2.31 5.22 -10.46
N ALA A 129 2.45 4.90 -11.75
CA ALA A 129 2.32 5.85 -12.84
C ALA A 129 0.98 6.62 -12.85
N ARG A 130 -0.07 6.05 -12.23
CA ARG A 130 -1.41 6.63 -12.10
C ARG A 130 -1.71 7.16 -10.69
N ALA A 131 -0.79 7.00 -9.75
CA ALA A 131 -0.98 7.46 -8.38
C ALA A 131 -0.80 8.98 -8.25
N VAL A 132 -1.59 9.60 -7.39
CA VAL A 132 -1.36 10.98 -6.93
C VAL A 132 -0.44 11.02 -5.72
N LEU A 133 -0.29 9.89 -5.03
CA LEU A 133 0.57 9.73 -3.86
C LEU A 133 1.06 8.27 -3.76
N LEU A 134 2.37 8.09 -3.66
CA LEU A 134 3.02 6.82 -3.31
C LEU A 134 3.74 6.96 -1.96
N VAL A 135 3.32 6.17 -0.99
CA VAL A 135 3.94 6.07 0.33
C VAL A 135 4.65 4.73 0.46
N TRP A 136 5.91 4.77 0.88
CA TRP A 136 6.65 3.60 1.31
C TRP A 136 6.73 3.52 2.83
N ILE A 137 6.32 2.40 3.42
CA ILE A 137 6.39 2.19 4.87
C ILE A 137 7.33 1.04 5.17
N ASP A 138 8.37 1.30 5.94
CA ASP A 138 9.36 0.29 6.34
C ASP A 138 9.41 0.13 7.86
N ALA A 139 9.92 -1.02 8.31
CA ALA A 139 10.23 -1.27 9.71
C ALA A 139 11.33 -2.34 9.81
N PRO A 140 12.10 -2.38 10.93
CA PRO A 140 13.11 -3.40 11.15
C PRO A 140 12.56 -4.82 10.98
N ARG A 141 13.32 -5.71 10.32
CA ARG A 141 12.87 -7.07 9.98
C ARG A 141 12.35 -7.84 11.18
N ASP A 142 13.04 -7.77 12.32
CA ASP A 142 12.67 -8.52 13.53
C ASP A 142 11.34 -8.01 14.11
N GLU A 143 11.13 -6.71 14.06
CA GLU A 143 9.86 -6.08 14.46
C GLU A 143 8.73 -6.48 13.51
N ARG A 144 8.98 -6.47 12.19
CA ARG A 144 8.03 -6.95 11.19
C ARG A 144 7.67 -8.42 11.39
N TYR A 145 8.66 -9.27 11.66
CA TYR A 145 8.46 -10.69 11.96
C TYR A 145 7.60 -10.85 13.21
N ARG A 146 7.97 -10.18 14.30
CA ARG A 146 7.22 -10.21 15.57
C ARG A 146 5.75 -9.82 15.36
N ARG A 147 5.48 -8.74 14.61
CA ARG A 147 4.13 -8.28 14.29
C ARG A 147 3.37 -9.28 13.42
N GLY A 148 4.01 -9.82 12.38
CA GLY A 148 3.39 -10.80 11.48
C GLY A 148 2.98 -12.08 12.21
N ILE A 149 3.87 -12.62 13.04
CA ILE A 149 3.57 -13.81 13.85
C ILE A 149 2.51 -13.51 14.92
N ALA A 150 2.53 -12.34 15.55
CA ALA A 150 1.50 -11.98 16.52
C ALA A 150 0.10 -11.85 15.89
N ARG A 151 0.02 -11.44 14.62
CA ARG A 151 -1.24 -11.27 13.88
C ARG A 151 -1.79 -12.60 13.35
N ASP A 152 -0.95 -13.36 12.63
CA ASP A 152 -1.42 -14.51 11.82
C ASP A 152 -0.93 -15.87 12.35
N GLY A 153 -0.06 -15.86 13.36
CA GLY A 153 0.41 -17.05 14.06
C GLY A 153 1.01 -18.11 13.13
N ASP A 154 0.64 -19.36 13.37
CA ASP A 154 1.18 -20.53 12.67
C ASP A 154 0.68 -20.67 11.24
N THR A 155 -0.33 -19.91 10.82
CA THR A 155 -0.76 -19.88 9.41
C THR A 155 0.23 -19.10 8.54
N TYR A 156 0.92 -18.11 9.11
CA TYR A 156 1.90 -17.30 8.39
C TYR A 156 3.34 -17.73 8.64
N ARG A 157 3.65 -18.27 9.82
CA ARG A 157 5.01 -18.68 10.20
C ARG A 157 5.73 -19.53 9.14
N PRO A 158 5.13 -20.57 8.53
CA PRO A 158 5.79 -21.40 7.51
C PRO A 158 6.07 -20.63 6.21
N HIS A 159 5.45 -19.46 6.05
CA HIS A 159 5.44 -18.69 4.82
C HIS A 159 6.28 -17.41 4.90
N TRP A 160 6.67 -17.00 6.10
CA TRP A 160 7.46 -15.78 6.34
C TRP A 160 8.67 -15.67 5.40
N GLU A 161 9.56 -16.65 5.39
CA GLU A 161 10.80 -16.57 4.62
C GLU A 161 10.54 -16.58 3.11
N ARG A 162 9.55 -17.35 2.62
CA ARG A 162 9.22 -17.36 1.20
C ARG A 162 8.59 -16.03 0.75
N TRP A 163 7.77 -15.43 1.60
CA TRP A 163 7.15 -14.14 1.32
C TRP A 163 8.19 -13.02 1.35
N ALA A 164 9.03 -12.99 2.39
CA ALA A 164 10.12 -12.02 2.52
C ALA A 164 11.10 -12.04 1.34
N ARG A 165 11.39 -13.22 0.76
CA ARG A 165 12.21 -13.33 -0.47
C ARG A 165 11.53 -12.71 -1.69
N GLN A 166 10.23 -12.94 -1.86
CA GLN A 166 9.47 -12.32 -2.96
C GLN A 166 9.44 -10.80 -2.82
N GLU A 167 9.15 -10.31 -1.61
CA GLU A 167 9.19 -8.88 -1.29
C GLU A 167 10.54 -8.27 -1.67
N ALA A 168 11.64 -8.86 -1.19
CA ALA A 168 12.98 -8.36 -1.48
C ALA A 168 13.28 -8.31 -2.98
N ALA A 169 12.95 -9.36 -3.73
CA ALA A 169 13.15 -9.41 -5.18
C ALA A 169 12.29 -8.35 -5.90
N HIS A 170 11.00 -8.27 -5.56
CA HIS A 170 10.07 -7.32 -6.15
C HIS A 170 10.48 -5.86 -5.90
N PHE A 171 10.82 -5.52 -4.66
CA PHE A 171 11.22 -4.16 -4.32
C PHE A 171 12.55 -3.75 -4.96
N ALA A 172 13.50 -4.68 -5.09
CA ALA A 172 14.75 -4.43 -5.80
C ALA A 172 14.52 -4.15 -7.29
N GLU A 173 13.58 -4.85 -7.92
CA GLU A 173 13.20 -4.62 -9.32
C GLU A 173 12.48 -3.29 -9.52
N GLU A 174 11.51 -2.98 -8.65
CA GLU A 174 10.65 -1.81 -8.77
C GLU A 174 11.29 -0.50 -8.31
N GLY A 175 12.23 -0.57 -7.38
CA GLY A 175 12.82 0.60 -6.70
C GLY A 175 11.76 1.45 -5.99
N THR A 176 10.76 0.80 -5.37
CA THR A 176 9.57 1.48 -4.86
C THR A 176 9.92 2.48 -3.76
N ALA A 177 10.84 2.14 -2.86
CA ALA A 177 11.24 3.02 -1.76
C ALA A 177 11.88 4.33 -2.26
N GLU A 178 12.67 4.26 -3.34
CA GLU A 178 13.37 5.38 -3.94
C GLU A 178 12.43 6.29 -4.74
N ARG A 179 11.34 5.73 -5.30
CA ARG A 179 10.34 6.46 -6.07
C ARG A 179 9.19 7.02 -5.22
N ALA A 180 9.08 6.62 -3.95
CA ALA A 180 8.00 7.06 -3.10
C ALA A 180 8.08 8.56 -2.81
N ASP A 181 6.92 9.22 -2.78
CA ASP A 181 6.82 10.64 -2.40
C ASP A 181 7.18 10.82 -0.93
N PHE A 182 6.77 9.85 -0.09
CA PHE A 182 7.12 9.77 1.32
C PHE A 182 7.62 8.39 1.71
N ARG A 183 8.60 8.39 2.60
CA ARG A 183 9.00 7.20 3.37
C ARG A 183 8.53 7.40 4.80
N VAL A 184 7.83 6.41 5.35
CA VAL A 184 7.32 6.42 6.72
C VAL A 184 8.08 5.39 7.52
N ASP A 185 8.52 5.78 8.72
CA ASP A 185 9.07 4.86 9.70
C ASP A 185 7.91 4.18 10.46
N GLY A 186 7.64 2.92 10.11
CA GLY A 186 6.60 2.10 10.71
C GLY A 186 6.95 1.59 12.11
N ALA A 187 8.12 1.92 12.65
CA ALA A 187 8.56 1.57 14.00
C ALA A 187 9.22 2.74 14.73
N SER A 188 8.86 3.99 14.35
CA SER A 188 9.46 5.19 14.93
C SER A 188 9.31 5.27 16.44
N GLU A 189 10.43 5.54 17.12
CA GLU A 189 10.49 5.86 18.54
C GLU A 189 10.36 7.38 18.82
N VAL A 190 10.34 8.21 17.77
CA VAL A 190 10.10 9.66 17.91
C VAL A 190 8.73 9.89 18.54
N PRO A 191 8.62 10.72 19.61
CA PRO A 191 7.32 11.04 20.22
C PRO A 191 6.37 11.70 19.21
N HIS A 192 5.20 11.11 19.01
CA HIS A 192 4.11 11.60 18.17
C HIS A 192 2.78 10.97 18.62
N ASP A 193 1.64 11.49 18.17
CA ASP A 193 0.34 10.83 18.32
C ASP A 193 0.12 9.86 17.15
N PRO A 194 0.33 8.54 17.30
CA PRO A 194 0.22 7.61 16.18
C PRO A 194 -1.20 7.56 15.59
N ALA A 195 -2.24 7.98 16.33
CA ALA A 195 -3.60 8.01 15.80
C ALA A 195 -3.80 9.16 14.79
N ARG A 196 -3.00 10.22 14.87
CA ARG A 196 -3.17 11.45 14.06
C ARG A 196 -1.98 11.78 13.18
N GLU A 197 -0.81 11.28 13.55
CA GLU A 197 0.48 11.67 13.03
C GLU A 197 1.25 10.46 12.51
N VAL A 198 2.15 10.73 11.56
CA VAL A 198 3.10 9.78 11.01
C VAL A 198 4.48 10.41 11.00
N VAL A 199 5.49 9.58 11.23
CA VAL A 199 6.90 10.00 11.22
C VAL A 199 7.51 9.67 9.88
N LEU A 200 7.93 10.72 9.18
CA LEU A 200 8.60 10.62 7.89
C LEU A 200 10.07 10.28 8.11
N ALA A 201 10.49 9.16 7.52
CA ALA A 201 11.87 8.74 7.48
C ALA A 201 12.66 9.64 6.53
N ALA A 202 13.87 10.04 6.94
CA ALA A 202 14.75 10.78 6.06
C ALA A 202 15.01 9.98 4.77
N PRO A 203 15.17 10.65 3.61
CA PRO A 203 15.62 9.97 2.40
C PRO A 203 16.93 9.24 2.66
N ALA A 204 17.12 8.06 2.07
CA ALA A 204 18.39 7.36 2.21
C ALA A 204 19.50 8.26 1.66
N PRO A 205 20.69 8.31 2.29
CA PRO A 205 21.81 9.03 1.69
C PRO A 205 22.05 8.48 0.28
N ALA A 206 22.26 9.38 -0.69
CA ALA A 206 22.64 8.98 -2.03
C ALA A 206 23.92 8.15 -1.96
N ARG A 207 23.91 6.98 -2.60
CA ARG A 207 25.10 6.12 -2.74
C ARG A 207 26.10 6.74 -3.70
#